data_AF-A0A4R3JTT1-F1
#
_entry.id   AF-A0A4R3JTT1-F1
#
_cell.length_a   1.000
_cell.length_b   1.000
_cell.length_c   1.000
_cell.angle_alpha   90.00
_cell.angle_beta   90.00
_cell.angle_gamma   90.00
#
_symmetry.space_group_name_H-M   'P 1'
#
loop_
_entity.id
_entity.type
_entity.pdbx_description
1 polymer ?
#
loop_
_entity_poly.entity_id
_entity_poly.type
_entity_poly.pdbx_seq_one_letter_code
_entity_poly.pdbx_strand_id
1 'polypeptide(L)'
;MPIRRPAEIAGDEATSESAWLHALDHIERQGVEVDLMVGMQATSPLREPADLDGAIDALRRESDDSLLSVCEVEDFFIWRRDAQGYPQGVNHDPVHRKRRQNIEPRYLENGSFYVFKPAILRGLNNRLGGRIGMFIMAKHKMFQIDNPADVALCEALMRSYGLDMQG
;
A
#
# COMPACT_ATOMS: atom_id res chain seq x y z
N MET A 1 -11.70 -16.34 -15.44
CA MET A 1 -11.66 -17.45 -14.46
C MET A 1 -10.62 -17.11 -13.40
N PRO A 2 -10.89 -17.25 -12.10
CA PRO A 2 -9.89 -17.02 -11.06
C PRO A 2 -8.77 -18.07 -11.15
N ILE A 3 -7.52 -17.64 -10.91
CA ILE A 3 -6.36 -18.53 -10.83
C ILE A 3 -6.42 -19.26 -9.49
N ARG A 4 -6.64 -20.58 -9.52
CA ARG A 4 -6.67 -21.38 -8.30
C ARG A 4 -5.27 -21.48 -7.71
N ARG A 5 -5.15 -21.06 -6.45
CA ARG A 5 -3.90 -21.12 -5.73
C ARG A 5 -3.65 -22.53 -5.16
N PRO A 6 -2.44 -23.10 -5.29
CA PRO A 6 -2.04 -24.34 -4.62
C PRO A 6 -2.13 -24.23 -3.10
N ALA A 7 -2.34 -25.37 -2.43
CA ALA A 7 -2.54 -25.42 -0.98
C ALA A 7 -1.31 -24.91 -0.20
N GLU A 8 -0.11 -25.13 -0.75
CA GLU A 8 1.18 -24.79 -0.13
C GLU A 8 1.38 -23.28 0.04
N ILE A 9 0.68 -22.46 -0.75
CA ILE A 9 0.75 -20.99 -0.72
C ILE A 9 -0.61 -20.34 -0.44
N ALA A 10 -1.58 -21.10 0.06
CA ALA A 10 -2.93 -20.62 0.40
C ALA A 10 -3.19 -20.54 1.91
N GLY A 11 -2.26 -21.01 2.75
CA GLY A 11 -2.37 -20.93 4.21
C GLY A 11 -1.97 -19.57 4.78
N ASP A 12 -2.14 -19.40 6.09
CA ASP A 12 -1.94 -18.12 6.80
C ASP A 12 -0.49 -17.61 6.75
N GLU A 13 0.48 -18.50 6.63
CA GLU A 13 1.91 -18.18 6.50
C GLU A 13 2.33 -17.81 5.06
N ALA A 14 1.41 -17.91 4.10
CA ALA A 14 1.73 -17.64 2.71
C ALA A 14 1.87 -16.13 2.46
N THR A 15 2.99 -15.74 1.85
CA THR A 15 3.24 -14.34 1.52
C THR A 15 2.44 -13.91 0.29
N SER A 16 2.14 -12.62 0.19
CA SER A 16 1.55 -12.03 -1.03
C SER A 16 2.43 -12.30 -2.26
N GLU A 17 3.75 -12.22 -2.08
CA GLU A 17 4.76 -12.45 -3.11
C GLU A 17 4.64 -13.86 -3.71
N SER A 18 4.48 -14.90 -2.88
CA SER A 18 4.33 -16.28 -3.34
C SER A 18 3.08 -16.46 -4.22
N ALA A 19 1.98 -15.81 -3.84
CA ALA A 19 0.73 -15.83 -4.59
C ALA A 19 0.83 -15.10 -5.92
N TRP A 20 1.48 -13.94 -5.93
CA TRP A 20 1.68 -13.13 -7.13
C TRP A 20 2.63 -13.80 -8.11
N LEU A 21 3.72 -14.42 -7.65
CA LEU A 21 4.62 -15.21 -8.49
C LEU A 21 3.87 -16.38 -9.16
N HIS A 22 3.06 -17.10 -8.39
CA HIS A 22 2.23 -18.17 -8.94
C HIS A 22 1.25 -17.65 -10.01
N ALA A 23 0.60 -16.52 -9.75
CA ALA A 23 -0.33 -15.91 -10.71
C ALA A 23 0.37 -15.45 -11.98
N LEU A 24 1.53 -14.78 -11.84
CA LEU A 24 2.38 -14.33 -12.94
C LEU A 24 2.80 -15.51 -13.83
N ASP A 25 3.38 -16.55 -13.23
CA ASP A 25 3.81 -17.75 -13.95
C ASP A 25 2.63 -18.44 -14.66
N HIS A 26 1.45 -18.46 -14.04
CA HIS A 26 0.26 -19.07 -14.64
C HIS A 26 -0.20 -18.30 -15.89
N ILE A 27 -0.17 -16.97 -15.85
CA ILE A 27 -0.55 -16.10 -16.97
C ILE A 27 0.47 -16.20 -18.10
N GLU A 28 1.77 -16.11 -17.80
CA GLU A 28 2.83 -16.16 -18.81
C GLU A 28 2.91 -17.50 -19.53
N ARG A 29 2.60 -18.63 -18.85
CA ARG A 29 2.48 -19.94 -19.50
C ARG A 29 1.37 -20.02 -20.55
N GLN A 30 0.40 -19.10 -20.53
CA GLN A 30 -0.65 -18.99 -21.55
C GLN A 30 -0.22 -18.11 -22.74
N GLY A 31 1.03 -17.65 -22.77
CA GLY A 31 1.58 -16.82 -23.83
C GLY A 31 1.26 -15.33 -23.69
N VAL A 32 0.85 -14.88 -22.50
CA VAL A 32 0.60 -13.46 -22.20
C VAL A 32 1.81 -12.88 -21.48
N GLU A 33 2.49 -11.92 -22.11
CA GLU A 33 3.55 -11.15 -21.45
C GLU A 33 2.93 -10.13 -20.49
N VAL A 34 3.40 -10.12 -19.24
CA VAL A 34 2.95 -9.17 -18.23
C VAL A 34 3.95 -8.03 -18.15
N ASP A 35 3.54 -6.81 -18.45
CA ASP A 35 4.41 -5.64 -18.35
C ASP A 35 4.48 -5.09 -16.92
N LEU A 36 3.35 -5.17 -16.21
CA LEU A 36 3.15 -4.50 -14.94
C LEU A 36 2.18 -5.30 -14.06
N MET A 37 2.48 -5.38 -12.77
CA MET A 37 1.64 -6.01 -11.78
C MET A 37 1.02 -4.95 -10.88
N VAL A 38 -0.27 -5.09 -10.58
CA VAL A 38 -0.99 -4.25 -9.60
C VAL A 38 -1.46 -5.13 -8.45
N GLY A 39 -0.73 -5.07 -7.34
CA GLY A 39 -1.03 -5.80 -6.11
C GLY A 39 -2.02 -5.02 -5.25
N MET A 40 -3.32 -5.27 -5.41
CA MET A 40 -4.40 -4.60 -4.67
C MET A 40 -4.70 -5.32 -3.35
N GLN A 41 -4.87 -4.59 -2.26
CA GLN A 41 -5.33 -5.17 -0.99
C GLN A 41 -6.84 -4.98 -0.79
N ALA A 42 -7.55 -6.08 -0.52
CA ALA A 42 -9.00 -6.05 -0.29
C ALA A 42 -9.41 -5.32 1.00
N THR A 43 -8.46 -5.13 1.92
CA THR A 43 -8.65 -4.41 3.19
C THR A 43 -8.76 -2.89 3.00
N SER A 44 -8.65 -2.38 1.78
CA SER A 44 -8.65 -0.93 1.49
C SER A 44 -9.88 -0.51 0.67
N PRO A 45 -11.07 -0.46 1.26
CA PRO A 45 -12.33 -0.22 0.54
C PRO A 45 -12.50 1.23 0.08
N LEU A 46 -11.71 2.18 0.60
CA LEU A 46 -11.79 3.61 0.29
C LEU A 46 -11.07 3.99 -1.02
N ARG A 47 -10.47 3.00 -1.68
CA ARG A 47 -9.76 3.19 -2.94
C ARG A 47 -10.73 3.34 -4.10
N GLU A 48 -10.41 4.26 -5.00
CA GLU A 48 -11.17 4.53 -6.21
C GLU A 48 -10.40 4.06 -7.46
N PRO A 49 -11.09 3.79 -8.57
CA PRO A 49 -10.43 3.44 -9.84
C PRO A 49 -9.39 4.48 -10.28
N ALA A 50 -9.70 5.77 -10.11
CA ALA A 50 -8.80 6.87 -10.46
C ALA A 50 -7.46 6.84 -9.71
N ASP A 51 -7.40 6.25 -8.51
CA ASP A 51 -6.14 6.10 -7.78
C ASP A 51 -5.20 5.12 -8.49
N LEU A 52 -5.74 4.06 -9.09
CA LEU A 52 -4.95 3.06 -9.81
C LEU A 52 -4.44 3.62 -11.14
N ASP A 53 -5.32 4.26 -11.89
CA ASP A 53 -4.97 4.89 -13.17
C ASP A 53 -3.87 5.92 -12.96
N GLY A 54 -4.05 6.81 -11.96
CA GLY A 54 -3.06 7.83 -11.60
C GLY A 54 -1.73 7.24 -11.14
N ALA A 55 -1.73 6.12 -10.42
CA ALA A 55 -0.52 5.45 -9.98
C ALA A 55 0.26 4.79 -11.12
N ILE A 56 -0.44 4.14 -12.06
CA ILE A 56 0.18 3.55 -13.25
C ILE A 56 0.81 4.66 -14.11
N ASP A 57 0.09 5.76 -14.31
CA ASP A 57 0.60 6.92 -15.06
C ASP A 57 1.79 7.57 -14.37
N ALA A 58 1.77 7.70 -13.03
CA ALA A 58 2.89 8.22 -12.26
C ALA A 58 4.13 7.32 -12.40
N LEU A 59 4.00 6.01 -12.20
CA LEU A 59 5.11 5.06 -12.36
C LEU A 59 5.73 5.14 -13.75
N ARG A 60 4.91 5.21 -14.80
CA ARG A 60 5.38 5.33 -16.19
C ARG A 60 6.08 6.65 -16.45
N ARG A 61 5.48 7.77 -16.04
CA ARG A 61 6.02 9.11 -16.25
C ARG A 61 7.38 9.27 -15.56
N GLU A 62 7.48 8.81 -14.32
CA GLU A 62 8.72 8.90 -13.55
C GLU A 62 9.72 7.81 -13.93
N SER A 63 9.32 6.79 -14.71
CA SER A 63 10.12 5.62 -15.03
C SER A 63 10.57 4.85 -13.78
N ASP A 64 9.68 4.73 -12.80
CA ASP A 64 9.90 3.92 -11.60
C ASP A 64 9.76 2.42 -11.93
N ASP A 65 10.41 1.56 -11.15
CA ASP A 65 10.33 0.10 -11.29
C ASP A 65 9.27 -0.50 -10.37
N SER A 66 9.01 0.17 -9.25
CA SER A 66 7.96 -0.15 -8.30
C SER A 66 7.40 1.12 -7.66
N LEU A 67 6.18 1.04 -7.17
CA LEU A 67 5.45 2.13 -6.56
C LEU A 67 4.54 1.60 -5.45
N LEU A 68 4.46 2.34 -4.35
CA LEU A 68 3.49 2.11 -3.28
C LEU A 68 2.54 3.29 -3.12
N SER A 69 1.31 2.98 -2.71
CA SER A 69 0.36 4.00 -2.30
C SER A 69 0.68 4.52 -0.90
N VAL A 70 0.60 5.83 -0.72
CA VAL A 70 0.88 6.51 0.55
C VAL A 70 -0.15 7.59 0.84
N CYS A 71 -0.27 8.01 2.08
CA CYS A 71 -1.00 9.20 2.50
C CYS A 71 -0.04 10.19 3.16
N GLU A 72 -0.21 11.48 2.87
CA GLU A 72 0.56 12.52 3.55
C GLU A 72 0.12 12.66 5.02
N VAL A 73 1.11 12.66 5.93
CA VAL A 73 0.95 12.79 7.37
C VAL A 73 1.92 13.84 7.91
N GLU A 74 1.40 14.88 8.55
CA GLU A 74 2.23 15.97 9.07
C GLU A 74 2.66 15.71 10.52
N ASP A 75 1.74 15.26 11.38
CA ASP A 75 1.88 15.33 12.84
C ASP A 75 1.73 13.98 13.55
N PHE A 76 1.99 12.89 12.84
CA PHE A 76 2.02 11.54 13.41
C PHE A 76 3.30 11.33 14.21
N PHE A 77 3.24 11.64 15.50
CA PHE A 77 4.35 11.48 16.42
C PHE A 77 4.39 10.06 16.99
N ILE A 78 5.33 9.27 16.51
CA ILE A 78 5.50 7.89 16.95
C ILE A 78 6.37 7.87 18.21
N TRP A 79 5.91 7.16 19.22
CA TRP A 79 6.62 6.96 20.48
C TRP A 79 6.94 5.47 20.67
N ARG A 80 8.09 5.19 21.27
CA ARG A 80 8.45 3.88 21.79
C ARG A 80 8.84 4.01 23.26
N ARG A 81 9.01 2.87 23.94
CA ARG A 81 9.70 2.83 25.24
C ARG A 81 11.16 2.50 25.02
N ASP A 82 12.05 3.19 25.72
CA ASP A 82 13.47 2.80 25.77
C ASP A 82 13.69 1.55 26.62
N ALA A 83 14.94 1.12 26.76
CA ALA A 83 15.30 -0.08 27.51
C ALA A 83 14.96 0.01 29.02
N GLN A 84 14.72 1.21 29.53
CA GLN A 84 14.35 1.48 30.92
C GLN A 84 12.84 1.72 31.08
N GLY A 85 12.08 1.70 29.98
CA GLY A 85 10.62 1.87 29.97
C GLY A 85 10.14 3.31 29.79
N TYR A 86 11.04 4.29 29.63
CA TYR A 86 10.68 5.69 29.46
C TYR A 86 10.24 6.01 28.03
N PRO A 87 9.31 6.97 27.84
CA PRO A 87 8.84 7.34 26.52
C PRO A 87 9.93 8.05 25.71
N GLN A 88 10.17 7.58 24.49
CA GLN A 88 11.12 8.13 23.54
C GLN A 88 10.44 8.37 22.19
N GLY A 89 10.61 9.58 21.64
CA GLY A 89 10.15 9.89 20.28
C GLY A 89 10.95 9.13 19.23
N VAL A 90 10.27 8.54 18.24
CA VAL A 90 10.90 7.77 17.15
C VAL A 90 11.24 8.67 15.98
N ASN A 91 10.30 9.53 15.58
CA ASN A 91 10.40 10.39 14.40
C ASN A 91 10.35 11.89 14.74
N HIS A 92 10.61 12.24 15.99
CA HIS A 92 10.58 13.62 16.46
C HIS A 92 11.38 13.78 17.77
N ASP A 93 11.84 15.00 18.01
CA ASP A 93 12.35 15.42 19.32
C ASP A 93 11.17 15.93 20.17
N PRO A 94 10.86 15.28 21.32
CA PRO A 94 9.75 15.69 22.17
C PRO A 94 9.99 17.01 22.90
N VAL A 95 11.25 17.43 23.09
CA VAL A 95 11.58 18.71 23.76
C VAL A 95 11.72 19.88 22.79
N HIS A 96 11.91 19.60 21.49
CA HIS A 96 11.98 20.62 20.43
C HIS A 96 10.95 20.37 19.32
N ARG A 97 9.66 20.48 19.66
CA ARG A 97 8.58 20.29 18.68
C ARG A 97 8.47 21.49 17.74
N LYS A 98 8.73 21.25 16.45
CA LYS A 98 8.42 22.22 15.38
C LYS A 98 6.91 22.46 15.33
N ARG A 99 6.52 23.69 14.97
CA ARG A 99 5.12 24.00 14.66
C ARG A 99 4.70 23.24 13.40
N ARG A 100 3.42 22.84 13.29
CA ARG A 100 2.90 22.00 12.18
C ARG A 100 3.30 22.52 10.80
N GLN A 101 3.17 23.82 10.56
CA GLN A 101 3.54 24.48 9.30
C GLN A 101 5.04 24.41 8.94
N ASN A 102 5.90 24.01 9.88
CA ASN A 102 7.35 23.87 9.71
C ASN A 102 7.80 22.41 9.73
N ILE A 103 6.86 21.46 9.77
CA ILE A 103 7.14 20.04 9.66
C ILE A 103 7.14 19.69 8.18
N GLU A 104 8.22 19.06 7.70
CA GLU A 104 8.26 18.55 6.34
C GLU A 104 7.20 17.45 6.16
N PRO A 105 6.51 17.40 5.00
CA PRO A 105 5.59 16.33 4.67
C PRO A 105 6.23 14.96 4.88
N ARG A 106 5.51 14.08 5.58
CA ARG A 106 5.87 12.67 5.70
C ARG A 106 4.80 11.84 5.05
N TYR A 107 5.16 10.63 4.64
CA TYR A 107 4.27 9.74 3.93
C TYR A 107 4.12 8.45 4.71
N LEU A 108 2.87 8.07 4.95
CA LEU A 108 2.50 6.80 5.55
C LEU A 108 2.04 5.87 4.44
N GLU A 109 2.70 4.73 4.28
CA GLU A 109 2.20 3.64 3.46
C GLU A 109 0.81 3.23 3.95
N ASN A 110 -0.18 3.24 3.07
CA ASN A 110 -1.58 2.98 3.43
C ASN A 110 -2.07 1.61 2.96
N GLY A 111 -1.15 0.72 2.55
CA GLY A 111 -1.40 -0.65 2.10
C GLY A 111 -2.41 -0.80 0.96
N SER A 112 -2.88 0.27 0.33
CA SER A 112 -3.99 0.21 -0.62
C SER A 112 -3.65 -0.63 -1.84
N PHE A 113 -2.51 -0.33 -2.45
CA PHE A 113 -1.98 -1.10 -3.57
C PHE A 113 -0.48 -0.87 -3.77
N TYR A 114 0.11 -1.77 -4.55
CA TYR A 114 1.45 -1.66 -5.08
C TYR A 114 1.40 -1.83 -6.59
N VAL A 115 2.26 -1.11 -7.30
CA VAL A 115 2.44 -1.26 -8.75
C VAL A 115 3.90 -1.56 -9.00
N PHE A 116 4.22 -2.67 -9.68
CA PHE A 116 5.62 -3.08 -9.83
C PHE A 116 5.83 -3.93 -11.09
N LYS A 117 7.03 -3.86 -11.65
CA LYS A 117 7.42 -4.70 -12.79
C LYS A 117 7.61 -6.16 -12.34
N PRO A 118 7.23 -7.16 -13.16
CA PRO A 118 7.48 -8.57 -12.82
C PRO A 118 8.93 -8.91 -12.50
N ALA A 119 9.88 -8.22 -13.14
CA ALA A 119 11.31 -8.38 -12.87
C ALA A 119 11.69 -8.06 -11.41
N ILE A 120 11.01 -7.09 -10.77
CA ILE A 120 11.22 -6.76 -9.35
C ILE A 120 10.81 -7.95 -8.47
N LEU A 121 9.63 -8.49 -8.71
CA LEU A 121 9.13 -9.64 -7.96
C LEU A 121 10.01 -10.88 -8.17
N ARG A 122 10.37 -11.20 -9.42
CA ARG A 122 11.22 -12.36 -9.73
C ARG A 122 12.64 -12.23 -9.17
N GLY A 123 13.23 -11.03 -9.27
CA GLY A 123 14.62 -10.80 -8.88
C GLY A 123 14.82 -10.67 -7.37
N LEU A 124 13.86 -10.07 -6.67
CA LEU A 124 14.01 -9.73 -5.25
C LEU A 124 13.10 -10.55 -4.33
N ASN A 125 12.14 -11.29 -4.87
CA ASN A 125 11.03 -11.88 -4.12
C ASN A 125 10.37 -10.84 -3.20
N ASN A 126 10.18 -9.63 -3.73
CA ASN A 126 9.60 -8.49 -3.04
C ASN A 126 8.87 -7.60 -4.05
N ARG A 127 7.85 -6.88 -3.62
CA ARG A 127 7.04 -5.95 -4.43
C ARG A 127 7.68 -4.58 -4.62
N LEU A 128 8.64 -4.23 -3.77
CA LEU A 128 9.39 -2.97 -3.81
C LEU A 128 10.87 -3.22 -4.12
N GLY A 129 11.39 -2.47 -5.09
CA GLY A 129 12.76 -2.57 -5.55
C GLY A 129 13.04 -1.70 -6.77
N GLY A 130 14.32 -1.62 -7.17
CA GLY A 130 14.76 -0.71 -8.21
C GLY A 130 14.54 0.75 -7.80
N ARG A 131 14.07 1.58 -8.74
CA ARG A 131 13.60 2.92 -8.41
C ARG A 131 12.17 2.85 -7.85
N ILE A 132 12.00 3.26 -6.59
CA ILE A 132 10.72 3.20 -5.87
C ILE A 132 10.04 4.58 -5.93
N GLY A 133 8.87 4.63 -6.55
CA GLY A 133 7.97 5.77 -6.56
C GLY A 133 6.94 5.73 -5.44
N MET A 134 6.27 6.86 -5.20
CA MET A 134 5.13 6.96 -4.29
C MET A 134 3.94 7.56 -5.03
N PHE A 135 2.75 7.01 -4.82
CA PHE A 135 1.49 7.64 -5.24
C PHE A 135 0.73 8.14 -4.01
N ILE A 136 0.55 9.45 -3.91
CA ILE A 136 -0.09 10.08 -2.76
C ILE A 136 -1.60 10.06 -2.95
N MET A 137 -2.28 9.36 -2.06
CA MET A 137 -3.74 9.28 -1.97
C MET A 137 -4.29 10.31 -0.98
N ALA A 138 -5.58 10.60 -1.10
CA ALA A 138 -6.28 11.47 -0.15
C ALA A 138 -6.20 10.89 1.26
N LYS A 139 -6.03 11.77 2.27
CA LYS A 139 -5.78 11.40 3.66
C LYS A 139 -6.81 10.42 4.24
N HIS A 140 -8.08 10.52 3.89
CA HIS A 140 -9.11 9.60 4.40
C HIS A 140 -8.92 8.17 3.91
N LYS A 141 -8.19 7.94 2.81
CA LYS A 141 -7.86 6.62 2.26
C LYS A 141 -6.70 5.94 3.01
N MET A 142 -6.25 6.50 4.14
CA MET A 142 -5.28 5.86 5.03
C MET A 142 -5.90 4.76 5.90
N PHE A 143 -7.23 4.74 6.05
CA PHE A 143 -7.93 3.77 6.88
C PHE A 143 -8.18 2.48 6.09
N GLN A 144 -7.87 1.36 6.73
CA GLN A 144 -8.00 0.01 6.20
C GLN A 144 -8.80 -0.86 7.19
N ILE A 145 -9.28 -2.00 6.72
CA ILE A 145 -9.96 -3.01 7.54
C ILE A 145 -8.94 -4.06 7.97
N ASP A 146 -8.40 -3.92 9.19
CA ASP A 146 -7.52 -4.91 9.82
C ASP A 146 -8.28 -5.75 10.85
N ASN A 147 -9.30 -5.17 11.47
CA ASN A 147 -10.15 -5.81 12.46
C ASN A 147 -11.65 -5.49 12.22
N PRO A 148 -12.57 -6.25 12.83
CA PRO A 148 -14.00 -6.05 12.61
C PRO A 148 -14.53 -4.65 12.94
N ALA A 149 -13.90 -3.90 13.85
CA ALA A 149 -14.35 -2.56 14.22
C ALA A 149 -14.06 -1.53 13.12
N ASP A 150 -13.05 -1.78 12.28
CA ASP A 150 -12.66 -0.87 11.20
C ASP A 150 -13.70 -0.81 10.07
N VAL A 151 -14.55 -1.85 9.95
CA VAL A 151 -15.64 -1.90 8.97
C VAL A 151 -16.56 -0.71 9.15
N ALA A 152 -17.02 -0.44 10.37
CA ALA A 152 -17.94 0.66 10.66
C ALA A 152 -17.30 2.04 10.36
N LEU A 153 -15.99 2.18 10.62
CA LEU A 153 -15.25 3.39 10.27
C LEU A 153 -15.16 3.57 8.76
N CYS A 154 -14.76 2.52 8.03
CA CYS A 154 -14.67 2.56 6.58
C CYS A 154 -16.04 2.83 5.93
N GLU A 155 -17.11 2.20 6.41
CA GLU A 155 -18.48 2.47 5.93
C GLU A 155 -18.88 3.94 6.13
N ALA A 156 -18.58 4.52 7.29
CA ALA A 156 -18.87 5.93 7.56
C ALA A 156 -18.09 6.85 6.62
N LEU A 157 -16.82 6.53 6.35
CA LEU A 157 -16.00 7.27 5.40
C LEU A 157 -16.52 7.11 3.97
N MET A 158 -16.88 5.90 3.54
CA MET A 158 -17.45 5.66 2.21
C MET A 158 -18.68 6.54 1.98
N ARG A 159 -19.63 6.57 2.93
CA ARG A 159 -20.80 7.46 2.86
C ARG A 159 -20.43 8.93 2.83
N SER A 160 -19.51 9.34 3.70
CA SER A 160 -19.08 10.75 3.80
C SER A 160 -18.44 11.26 2.51
N TYR A 161 -17.77 10.39 1.76
CA TYR A 161 -17.08 10.75 0.51
C TYR A 161 -17.84 10.28 -0.75
N GLY A 162 -19.04 9.71 -0.61
CA GLY A 162 -19.86 9.23 -1.73
C GLY A 162 -19.28 8.02 -2.48
N LEU A 163 -18.46 7.21 -1.81
CA LEU A 163 -17.80 6.03 -2.38
C LEU A 163 -18.70 4.79 -2.38
N ASP A 164 -19.80 4.80 -1.62
CA ASP A 164 -20.79 3.72 -1.55
C ASP A 164 -21.81 3.74 -2.70
N MET A 165 -21.79 4.80 -3.52
CA MET A 165 -22.70 4.99 -4.66
C MET A 165 -22.13 4.48 -6.00
N GLN A 166 -20.90 3.94 -5.99
CA GLN A 166 -20.23 3.39 -7.17
C GLN A 166 -20.45 1.87 -7.21
N GLY A 167 -21.65 1.44 -7.60
CA GLY A 167 -22.04 0.05 -7.81
C GLY A 167 -22.70 -0.16 -9.17
#